data_AF-A0A438JWA4-F1
#
_entry.id   AF-A0A438JWA4-F1
#
_cell.length_a   1.000
_cell.length_b   1.000
_cell.length_c   1.000
_cell.angle_alpha   90.00
_cell.angle_beta   90.00
_cell.angle_gamma   90.00
#
_symmetry.space_group_name_H-M   'P 1'
#
loop_
_entity.id
_entity.type
_entity.pdbx_description
1 polymer ?
#
loop_
_entity_poly.entity_id
_entity_poly.type
_entity_poly.pdbx_seq_one_letter_code
_entity_poly.pdbx_strand_id
1 'polypeptide(L)'
;MYSKGLPFNTVNDPYWFPMMDVIANFGPGFKPPSMHELRTWILKEEVVEEIGEENVVQVITDNASNYVNAGMRLMERRRRLWWTPCAAHCIDLMLEDIGKLNVHATTLS
;
A
#
# COMPACT_ATOMS: atom_id res chain seq x y z
N MET A 1 10.10 20.46 7.90
CA MET A 1 11.35 19.79 7.46
C MET A 1 12.29 19.52 8.64
N TYR A 2 12.77 20.57 9.33
CA TYR A 2 13.72 20.43 10.44
C TYR A 2 13.24 19.55 11.61
N SER A 3 11.97 19.67 12.01
CA SER A 3 11.41 18.96 13.18
C SER A 3 11.10 17.47 12.96
N LYS A 4 11.22 16.96 11.72
CA LYS A 4 10.79 15.60 11.37
C LYS A 4 11.93 14.74 10.79
N GLY A 5 13.17 15.22 10.86
CA GLY A 5 14.34 14.48 10.42
C GLY A 5 14.41 14.24 8.91
N LEU A 6 13.66 15.01 8.10
CA LEU A 6 13.80 14.97 6.64
C LEU A 6 15.16 15.58 6.28
N PRO A 7 16.07 14.84 5.61
CA PRO A 7 17.35 15.39 5.23
C PRO A 7 17.17 16.45 4.13
N PHE A 8 18.02 17.48 4.14
CA PHE A 8 17.88 18.59 3.19
C PHE A 8 18.03 18.17 1.72
N ASN A 9 18.73 17.06 1.46
CA ASN A 9 18.92 16.54 0.12
C ASN A 9 17.64 15.95 -0.50
N THR A 10 16.54 15.79 0.23
CA THR A 10 15.25 15.37 -0.33
C THR A 10 14.77 16.31 -1.45
N VAL A 11 15.15 17.58 -1.44
CA VAL A 11 14.79 18.53 -2.51
C VAL A 11 15.46 18.22 -3.86
N ASN A 12 16.51 17.39 -3.86
CA ASN A 12 17.21 16.98 -5.09
C ASN A 12 16.56 15.75 -5.73
N ASP A 13 15.54 15.18 -5.10
CA ASP A 13 14.76 14.12 -5.68
C ASP A 13 14.01 14.63 -6.94
N PRO A 14 14.04 13.90 -8.07
CA PRO A 14 13.45 14.37 -9.32
C PRO A 14 11.94 14.61 -9.22
N TYR A 15 11.25 14.00 -8.25
CA TYR A 15 9.82 14.17 -8.03
C TYR A 15 9.47 15.36 -7.12
N TRP A 16 10.46 16.00 -6.46
CA TRP A 16 10.22 17.08 -5.49
C TRP A 16 9.53 18.30 -6.12
N PHE A 17 10.10 18.86 -7.19
CA PHE A 17 9.54 20.04 -7.85
C PHE A 17 8.20 19.76 -8.55
N PRO A 18 8.05 18.66 -9.32
CA PRO A 18 6.73 18.27 -9.87
C PRO A 18 5.64 18.15 -8.81
N MET A 19 5.95 17.54 -7.66
CA MET A 19 5.02 17.46 -6.53
C MET A 19 4.63 18.86 -6.02
N MET A 20 5.60 19.76 -5.85
CA MET A 20 5.33 21.13 -5.39
C MET A 20 4.50 21.93 -6.40
N ASP A 21 4.73 21.75 -7.70
CA ASP A 21 3.94 22.40 -8.75
C ASP A 21 2.48 21.93 -8.72
N VAL A 22 2.25 20.62 -8.53
CA VAL A 22 0.89 20.08 -8.37
C VAL A 22 0.21 20.70 -7.14
N ILE A 23 0.89 20.73 -5.99
CA ILE A 23 0.36 21.32 -4.76
C ILE A 23 0.05 22.82 -4.97
N ALA A 24 0.93 23.56 -5.65
CA ALA A 24 0.73 24.98 -5.94
C ALA A 24 -0.48 25.20 -6.87
N ASN A 25 -0.66 24.36 -7.88
CA ASN A 25 -1.78 24.43 -8.84
C ASN A 25 -3.15 24.13 -8.21
N PHE A 26 -3.22 23.28 -7.18
CA PHE A 26 -4.45 23.06 -6.42
C PHE A 26 -4.89 24.31 -5.64
N GLY A 27 -3.93 25.14 -5.23
CA GLY A 27 -4.17 26.42 -4.57
C GLY A 27 -4.54 26.32 -3.08
N PRO A 28 -4.95 27.45 -2.47
CA PRO A 28 -5.27 27.54 -1.05
C PRO A 28 -6.40 26.58 -0.66
N GLY A 29 -6.19 25.78 0.38
CA GLY A 29 -7.16 24.81 0.86
C GLY A 29 -6.92 23.37 0.40
N PHE A 30 -5.84 23.11 -0.35
CA PHE A 30 -5.36 21.75 -0.58
C PHE A 30 -5.22 21.00 0.75
N LYS A 31 -5.91 19.87 0.84
CA LYS A 31 -5.78 18.94 1.97
C LYS A 31 -4.87 17.80 1.51
N PRO A 32 -3.63 17.72 2.01
CA PRO A 32 -2.76 16.62 1.64
C PRO A 32 -3.39 15.30 2.08
N PRO A 33 -3.17 14.21 1.32
CA PRO A 33 -3.61 12.89 1.73
C PRO A 33 -2.97 12.52 3.07
N SER A 34 -3.70 11.75 3.86
CA SER A 34 -3.16 11.19 5.10
C SER A 34 -2.08 10.15 4.81
N MET A 35 -1.20 9.89 5.79
CA MET A 35 -0.21 8.81 5.70
C MET A 35 -0.88 7.44 5.41
N HIS A 36 -2.09 7.22 5.92
CA HIS A 36 -2.86 6.02 5.64
C HIS A 36 -3.27 5.96 4.16
N GLU A 37 -3.73 7.05 3.56
CA GLU A 37 -4.09 7.09 2.14
C GLU A 37 -2.88 6.91 1.22
N LEU A 38 -1.75 7.57 1.55
CA LEU A 38 -0.48 7.39 0.84
C LEU A 38 -0.03 5.94 0.87
N ARG A 39 -0.01 5.31 2.05
CA ARG A 39 0.41 3.91 2.23
C ARG A 39 -0.52 2.89 1.58
N THR A 40 -1.77 3.26 1.26
CA THR A 40 -2.80 2.29 0.86
C THR A 40 -3.01 2.20 -0.63
N TRP A 41 -3.58 3.22 -1.27
CA TRP A 41 -4.00 3.13 -2.67
C TRP A 41 -3.32 4.16 -3.57
N ILE A 42 -2.98 5.35 -3.04
CA ILE A 42 -2.40 6.44 -3.84
C ILE A 42 -1.07 6.02 -4.46
N LEU A 43 -0.11 5.57 -3.65
CA LEU A 43 1.19 5.13 -4.17
C LEU A 43 1.08 3.86 -5.02
N LYS A 44 0.06 3.02 -4.79
CA LYS A 44 -0.18 1.85 -5.64
C LYS A 44 -0.67 2.24 -7.03
N GLU A 45 -1.52 3.25 -7.12
CA GLU A 45 -1.95 3.80 -8.41
C GLU A 45 -0.79 4.41 -9.18
N GLU A 46 0.05 5.19 -8.50
CA GLU A 46 1.25 5.80 -9.09
C GLU A 46 2.19 4.74 -9.70
N VAL A 47 2.44 3.64 -8.97
CA VAL A 47 3.25 2.52 -9.49
C VAL A 47 2.63 1.87 -10.72
N VAL A 48 1.30 1.72 -10.76
CA VAL A 48 0.61 1.18 -11.94
C VAL A 48 0.72 2.14 -13.14
N GLU A 49 0.69 3.46 -12.90
CA GLU A 49 0.89 4.45 -13.96
C GLU A 49 2.32 4.48 -14.47
N GLU A 50 3.30 4.39 -13.57
CA GLU A 50 4.72 4.36 -13.91
C GLU A 50 5.08 3.14 -14.75
N ILE A 51 4.55 1.97 -14.38
CA ILE A 51 4.79 0.72 -15.11
C ILE A 51 3.96 0.65 -16.41
N GLY A 52 2.86 1.39 -16.48
CA GLY A 52 1.86 1.30 -17.54
C GLY A 52 0.81 0.22 -17.23
N GLU A 53 -0.46 0.58 -17.32
CA GLU A 53 -1.58 -0.30 -16.98
C GLU A 53 -1.60 -1.58 -17.82
N GLU A 54 -1.14 -1.51 -19.07
CA GLU A 54 -1.03 -2.65 -19.97
C GLU A 54 0.00 -3.69 -19.52
N ASN A 55 0.95 -3.29 -18.68
CA ASN A 55 2.03 -4.13 -18.17
C ASN A 55 1.72 -4.70 -16.79
N VAL A 56 0.61 -4.29 -16.16
CA VAL A 56 0.20 -4.76 -14.83
C VAL A 56 -1.05 -5.64 -14.92
N VAL A 57 -0.86 -6.92 -14.64
CA VAL A 57 -1.93 -7.91 -14.67
C VAL A 57 -2.57 -8.11 -13.29
N GLN A 58 -1.77 -8.06 -12.22
CA GLN A 58 -2.21 -8.35 -10.86
C GLN A 58 -1.46 -7.52 -9.82
N VAL A 59 -2.18 -7.09 -8.78
CA VAL A 59 -1.58 -6.49 -7.58
C VAL A 59 -1.89 -7.38 -6.37
N ILE A 60 -0.84 -7.80 -5.68
CA ILE A 60 -0.94 -8.64 -4.47
C ILE A 60 -0.47 -7.84 -3.28
N THR A 61 -1.35 -7.62 -2.30
CA THR A 61 -0.97 -6.93 -1.05
C THR A 61 -1.52 -7.64 0.18
N ASP A 62 -1.05 -7.25 1.36
CA ASP A 62 -1.53 -7.77 2.66
C ASP A 62 -3.07 -7.71 2.79
N ASN A 63 -3.63 -8.57 3.64
CA ASN A 63 -5.05 -8.76 3.88
C ASN A 63 -5.62 -7.81 4.96
N ALA A 64 -4.78 -6.98 5.60
CA ALA A 64 -5.29 -5.97 6.53
C ALA A 64 -6.35 -5.07 5.85
N SER A 65 -7.38 -4.66 6.61
CA SER A 65 -8.60 -4.03 6.07
C SER A 65 -8.33 -2.80 5.20
N ASN A 66 -7.30 -2.02 5.53
CA ASN A 66 -6.86 -0.86 4.76
C ASN A 66 -6.35 -1.23 3.36
N TYR A 67 -5.71 -2.39 3.20
CA TYR A 67 -5.22 -2.88 1.91
C TYR A 67 -6.29 -3.60 1.10
N VAL A 68 -7.26 -4.24 1.77
CA VAL A 68 -8.47 -4.78 1.12
C VAL A 68 -9.22 -3.64 0.43
N ASN A 69 -9.51 -2.55 1.17
CA ASN A 69 -10.18 -1.38 0.61
C ASN A 69 -9.38 -0.73 -0.54
N ALA A 70 -8.06 -0.66 -0.40
CA ALA A 70 -7.18 -0.16 -1.45
C ALA A 70 -7.23 -1.01 -2.72
N GLY A 71 -7.19 -2.33 -2.56
CA GLY A 71 -7.29 -3.29 -3.66
C GLY A 71 -8.63 -3.19 -4.39
N MET A 72 -9.73 -3.06 -3.64
CA MET A 72 -11.06 -2.83 -4.21
C MET A 72 -11.11 -1.52 -5.01
N ARG A 73 -10.64 -0.40 -4.44
CA ARG A 73 -10.58 0.89 -5.14
C ARG A 73 -9.74 0.85 -6.42
N LEU A 74 -8.63 0.11 -6.39
CA LEU A 74 -7.78 -0.06 -7.55
C LEU A 74 -8.51 -0.80 -8.68
N MET A 75 -9.23 -1.88 -8.34
CA MET A 75 -10.06 -2.63 -9.31
C MET A 75 -11.26 -1.80 -9.82
N GLU A 76 -11.84 -0.91 -9.01
CA GLU A 76 -12.90 0.00 -9.44
C GLU A 76 -12.42 0.99 -10.50
N ARG A 77 -11.20 1.53 -10.34
CA ARG A 77 -10.61 2.50 -11.28
C ARG A 77 -10.00 1.84 -12.51
N ARG A 78 -9.44 0.65 -12.38
CA ARG A 78 -8.67 -0.04 -13.44
C ARG A 78 -9.32 -1.37 -13.79
N ARG A 79 -10.15 -1.39 -14.83
CA ARG A 79 -10.95 -2.57 -15.21
C ARG A 79 -10.14 -3.76 -15.71
N ARG A 80 -8.87 -3.56 -16.11
CA ARG A 80 -7.99 -4.61 -16.66
C ARG A 80 -7.11 -5.29 -15.62
N LEU A 81 -7.07 -4.77 -14.40
CA LEU A 81 -6.20 -5.21 -13.32
C LEU A 81 -7.05 -5.88 -12.24
N TRP A 82 -6.55 -6.98 -11.66
CA TRP A 82 -7.17 -7.60 -10.49
C TRP A 82 -6.29 -7.52 -9.25
N TRP A 83 -6.94 -7.42 -8.10
CA TRP A 83 -6.30 -7.43 -6.79
C TRP A 83 -6.61 -8.73 -6.04
N THR A 84 -5.62 -9.26 -5.32
CA THR A 84 -5.79 -10.41 -4.42
C THR A 84 -5.02 -10.21 -3.11
N PRO A 85 -5.53 -10.73 -1.98
CA PRO A 85 -4.80 -10.69 -0.72
C PRO A 85 -3.54 -11.58 -0.77
N CYS A 86 -2.55 -11.25 0.04
CA CYS A 86 -1.30 -11.98 0.16
C CYS A 86 -1.53 -13.37 0.75
N ALA A 87 -1.15 -14.42 0.00
CA ALA A 87 -1.24 -15.80 0.47
C ALA A 87 -0.38 -16.08 1.71
N ALA A 88 0.77 -15.42 1.85
CA ALA A 88 1.67 -15.62 2.98
C ALA A 88 1.00 -15.25 4.32
N HIS A 89 0.21 -14.17 4.35
CA HIS A 89 -0.52 -13.79 5.55
C HIS A 89 -1.62 -14.80 5.90
N CYS A 90 -2.31 -15.35 4.90
CA CYS A 90 -3.27 -16.42 5.13
C CYS A 90 -2.62 -17.68 5.71
N ILE A 91 -1.42 -18.04 5.21
CA ILE A 91 -0.66 -19.18 5.73
C ILE A 91 -0.22 -18.93 7.18
N ASP A 92 0.24 -17.72 7.49
CA ASP A 92 0.67 -17.33 8.84
C ASP A 92 -0.49 -17.48 9.85
N LEU A 93 -1.67 -16.98 9.51
CA LEU A 93 -2.87 -17.13 10.34
C LEU A 93 -3.27 -18.60 10.54
N MET A 94 -3.20 -19.42 9.48
CA MET A 94 -3.45 -20.86 9.58
C MET A 94 -2.44 -21.54 10.52
N LEU A 95 -1.16 -21.17 10.44
CA LEU A 95 -0.10 -21.70 11.29
C LEU A 95 -0.25 -21.27 12.74
N GLU A 96 -0.62 -20.01 13.00
CA GLU A 96 -0.95 -19.54 14.36
C GLU A 96 -2.07 -20.35 14.99
N ASP A 97 -3.13 -20.63 14.22
CA ASP A 97 -4.27 -21.40 14.71
C ASP A 97 -3.90 -22.86 14.97
N ILE A 98 -3.09 -23.47 14.10
CA ILE A 98 -2.52 -24.81 14.35
C ILE A 98 -1.68 -24.81 15.63
N GLY A 99 -0.85 -23.79 15.85
CA GLY A 99 -0.01 -23.67 17.05
C GLY A 99 -0.81 -23.50 18.35
N LYS A 100 -2.04 -22.96 18.27
CA LYS A 100 -2.98 -22.85 19.41
C LYS A 100 -3.73 -24.15 19.71
N LEU A 101 -3.69 -25.16 18.82
CA LEU A 101 -4.31 -26.44 19.07
C LEU A 101 -3.49 -27.22 20.12
N ASN A 102 -4.15 -27.62 21.22
CA ASN A 102 -3.56 -28.37 22.34
C ASN A 102 -3.10 -29.81 22.01
N VAL A 103 -2.82 -30.14 20.75
CA VAL A 103 -2.34 -31.47 20.32
C VAL A 103 -0.89 -31.75 20.76
N HIS A 104 -0.14 -30.71 21.11
CA HIS A 104 1.23 -30.85 21.62
C HIS A 104 1.31 -31.25 23.11
N ALA A 105 0.20 -31.20 23.86
CA ALA A 105 0.17 -31.60 25.26
C ALA A 105 0.15 -33.13 25.48
N THR A 106 -0.27 -33.90 24.47
CA THR A 106 -0.42 -35.36 24.58
C THR A 106 0.70 -36.14 23.88
N THR A 107 1.54 -35.47 23.07
CA THR A 107 2.66 -36.13 22.37
C THR A 107 4.00 -36.01 23.15
N LEU A 108 4.05 -35.13 24.16
CA LEU A 108 5.21 -34.91 25.04
C LEU A 108 5.01 -35.47 26.47
N SER A 109 3.91 -36.19 26.72
CA SER A 109 3.65 -36.96 27.94
C SER A 109 3.88 -38.45 27.68
#